data_AF-A0AA39NCJ0-F1
#
_entry.id   AF-A0AA39NCJ0-F1
#
_cell.length_a   1.000
_cell.length_b   1.000
_cell.length_c   1.000
_cell.angle_alpha   90.00
_cell.angle_beta   90.00
_cell.angle_gamma   90.00
#
_symmetry.space_group_name_H-M   'P 1'
#
loop_
_entity.id
_entity.type
_entity.pdbx_description
1 polymer ?
#
loop_
_entity_poly.entity_id
_entity_poly.type
_entity_poly.pdbx_seq_one_letter_code
_entity_poly.pdbx_strand_id
1 'polypeptide(L)'
;MIHDFIRDLPDGYETKLGNGGANLSGGQKQRLAIARARLRNLAVLILNEAISALDPTSCVLITSKDFVYVLKNGTIIEQGYHADLERSEGEFKAMVGSQVVADVSTVDNDEHPESATTEEEKDSVS
;
A
#
# COMPACT_ATOMS: atom_id res chain seq x y z
N MET A 1 -2.35 -16.59 -9.61
CA MET A 1 -2.12 -16.70 -8.13
C MET A 1 -0.95 -17.65 -7.88
N ILE A 2 -0.38 -17.76 -6.67
CA ILE A 2 0.84 -18.57 -6.43
C ILE A 2 0.71 -20.04 -6.86
N HIS A 3 -0.52 -20.58 -6.86
CA HIS A 3 -0.85 -21.90 -7.38
C HIS A 3 -0.48 -22.07 -8.86
N ASP A 4 -0.83 -21.10 -9.71
CA ASP A 4 -0.53 -21.14 -11.15
C ASP A 4 0.99 -21.11 -11.36
N PHE A 5 1.70 -20.23 -10.64
CA PHE A 5 3.15 -20.19 -10.68
C PHE A 5 3.79 -21.53 -10.29
N ILE A 6 3.30 -22.18 -9.22
CA ILE A 6 3.84 -23.49 -8.80
C ILE A 6 3.56 -24.55 -9.87
N ARG A 7 2.38 -24.52 -10.52
CA ARG A 7 2.03 -25.44 -11.60
C ARG A 7 2.91 -25.25 -12.85
N ASP A 8 3.36 -24.03 -13.10
CA ASP A 8 4.19 -23.69 -14.26
C ASP A 8 5.68 -24.05 -14.06
N LEU A 9 6.08 -24.52 -12.87
CA LEU A 9 7.43 -25.03 -12.63
C LEU A 9 7.62 -26.43 -13.25
N PRO A 10 8.87 -26.81 -13.64
CA PRO A 10 9.14 -28.07 -14.33
C PRO A 10 8.60 -29.33 -13.63
N ASP A 11 8.64 -29.35 -12.30
CA ASP A 11 8.16 -30.47 -11.48
C ASP A 11 6.93 -30.09 -10.64
N GLY A 12 6.25 -28.98 -10.97
CA GLY A 12 5.10 -28.50 -10.23
C GLY A 12 5.40 -28.28 -8.74
N TYR A 13 4.57 -28.87 -7.87
CA TYR A 13 4.74 -28.84 -6.41
C TYR A 13 6.00 -29.56 -5.91
N GLU A 14 6.54 -30.50 -6.69
CA GLU A 14 7.74 -31.27 -6.33
C GLU A 14 9.04 -30.56 -6.73
N THR A 15 8.93 -29.37 -7.32
CA THR A 15 10.10 -28.58 -7.74
C THR A 15 11.01 -28.27 -6.55
N LYS A 16 12.26 -28.75 -6.64
CA LYS A 16 13.29 -28.43 -5.65
C LYS A 16 13.66 -26.95 -5.72
N LEU A 17 13.72 -26.31 -4.56
CA LEU A 17 14.13 -24.91 -4.41
C LEU A 17 15.52 -24.83 -3.76
N GLY A 18 16.31 -23.79 -4.08
CA GLY A 18 17.61 -23.52 -3.44
C GLY A 18 18.82 -23.83 -4.33
N ASN A 19 19.99 -24.08 -3.73
CA ASN A 19 21.23 -24.30 -4.47
C ASN A 19 21.14 -25.58 -5.32
N GLY A 20 20.92 -25.43 -6.62
CA GLY A 20 20.69 -26.51 -7.59
C GLY A 20 19.23 -26.71 -8.02
N GLY A 21 18.31 -25.82 -7.62
CA GLY A 21 16.89 -25.85 -7.98
C GLY A 21 16.35 -24.52 -8.48
N ALA A 22 15.03 -24.41 -8.64
CA ALA A 22 14.39 -23.18 -9.12
C ALA A 22 14.52 -22.04 -8.10
N ASN A 23 14.81 -20.83 -8.59
CA ASN A 23 14.85 -19.62 -7.77
C ASN A 23 13.49 -18.94 -7.75
N LEU A 24 13.08 -18.50 -6.56
CA LEU A 24 11.86 -17.72 -6.36
C LEU A 24 12.18 -16.23 -6.25
N SER A 25 11.34 -15.39 -6.84
CA SER A 25 11.35 -13.95 -6.58
C SER A 25 11.02 -13.66 -5.11
N GLY A 26 11.36 -12.46 -4.62
CA GLY A 26 11.04 -12.04 -3.25
C GLY A 26 9.55 -12.19 -2.91
N GLY A 27 8.66 -11.73 -3.79
CA GLY A 27 7.21 -11.85 -3.59
C GLY A 27 6.69 -13.29 -3.65
N GLN A 28 7.30 -14.16 -4.44
CA GLN A 28 6.97 -15.60 -4.44
C GLN A 28 7.39 -16.27 -3.14
N LYS A 29 8.57 -15.94 -2.60
CA LYS A 29 9.03 -16.41 -1.29
C LYS A 29 8.10 -15.96 -0.17
N GLN A 30 7.66 -14.71 -0.19
CA GLN A 30 6.74 -14.16 0.82
C GLN A 30 5.38 -14.88 0.79
N ARG A 31 4.77 -15.03 -0.39
CA ARG A 31 3.51 -15.77 -0.54
C ARG A 31 3.63 -17.24 -0.11
N LEU A 32 4.75 -17.90 -0.44
CA LEU A 32 5.01 -19.27 0.01
C LEU A 32 5.18 -19.36 1.54
N ALA A 33 5.84 -18.37 2.15
CA ALA A 33 5.99 -18.28 3.60
C ALA A 33 4.64 -18.10 4.30
N ILE A 34 3.76 -17.25 3.77
CA ILE A 34 2.39 -17.06 4.28
C ILE A 34 1.59 -18.36 4.17
N ALA A 35 1.64 -19.05 3.03
CA ALA A 35 0.96 -20.34 2.85
C ALA A 35 1.47 -21.39 3.86
N ARG A 36 2.80 -21.48 4.06
CA ARG A 36 3.41 -22.35 5.08
C ARG A 36 3.00 -21.98 6.50
N ALA A 37 2.90 -20.68 6.80
CA ALA A 37 2.47 -20.19 8.11
C ALA A 37 1.04 -20.64 8.42
N ARG A 38 0.14 -20.55 7.44
CA ARG A 38 -1.25 -21.01 7.56
C ARG A 38 -1.35 -22.53 7.72
N LEU A 39 -0.60 -23.30 6.92
CA LEU A 39 -0.60 -24.77 7.01
C LEU A 39 -0.09 -25.30 8.35
N ARG A 40 0.91 -24.63 8.93
CA ARG A 40 1.49 -25.02 10.22
C ARG A 40 0.77 -24.40 11.42
N ASN A 41 -0.30 -23.64 11.21
CA ASN A 41 -1.03 -22.89 12.24
C ASN A 41 -0.07 -22.13 13.19
N LEU A 42 0.83 -21.32 12.61
CA LEU A 42 1.82 -20.57 13.41
C LEU A 42 1.12 -19.65 14.40
N ALA A 43 1.51 -19.72 15.67
CA ALA A 43 1.00 -18.86 16.73
C ALA A 43 1.41 -17.39 16.56
N VAL A 44 2.57 -17.13 15.94
CA VAL A 44 3.11 -15.78 15.69
C VAL A 44 3.74 -15.73 14.29
N LEU A 45 3.42 -14.69 13.53
CA LEU A 45 3.96 -14.40 12.20
C LEU A 45 4.47 -12.96 12.17
N ILE A 46 5.75 -12.78 11.83
CA ILE A 46 6.36 -11.45 11.68
C ILE A 46 6.45 -11.16 10.18
N LEU A 47 5.87 -10.04 9.74
CA LEU A 47 5.84 -9.61 8.35
C LEU A 47 6.52 -8.25 8.21
N ASN A 48 7.37 -8.10 7.20
CA ASN A 48 7.89 -6.80 6.81
C ASN A 48 6.96 -6.20 5.75
N GLU A 49 6.54 -4.95 5.93
CA GLU A 49 5.73 -4.18 4.95
C GLU A 49 4.44 -4.90 4.49
N ALA A 50 3.74 -5.58 5.40
CA ALA A 50 2.57 -6.40 5.04
C ALA A 50 1.41 -5.62 4.40
N ILE A 51 1.36 -4.30 4.63
CA ILE A 51 0.21 -3.45 4.32
C ILE A 51 0.41 -2.64 3.02
N SER A 52 1.64 -2.54 2.50
CA SER A 52 1.97 -1.66 1.37
C SER A 52 1.30 -2.03 0.03
N ALA A 53 0.80 -3.25 -0.11
CA ALA A 53 0.19 -3.76 -1.34
C ALA A 53 -1.31 -4.06 -1.21
N LEU A 54 -1.94 -3.67 -0.11
CA LEU A 54 -3.37 -3.87 0.13
C LEU A 54 -4.17 -2.66 -0.38
N ASP A 55 -5.40 -2.91 -0.83
CA ASP A 55 -6.32 -1.84 -1.20
C ASP A 55 -6.74 -1.04 0.05
N PRO A 56 -7.12 0.24 -0.10
CA PRO A 56 -7.46 1.10 1.04
C PRO A 56 -8.54 0.52 1.96
N THR A 57 -9.50 -0.23 1.42
CA THR A 57 -10.60 -0.80 2.22
C THR A 57 -10.09 -1.94 3.09
N SER A 58 -9.30 -2.86 2.52
CA SER A 58 -8.68 -3.95 3.28
C SER A 58 -7.68 -3.44 4.31
N CYS A 59 -6.92 -2.38 3.99
CA CYS A 59 -6.02 -1.72 4.93
C CYS A 59 -6.75 -1.28 6.19
N VAL A 60 -7.86 -0.54 6.07
CA VAL A 60 -8.64 -0.02 7.21
C VAL A 60 -9.13 -1.15 8.13
N LEU A 61 -9.56 -2.28 7.56
CA LEU A 61 -10.03 -3.42 8.34
C LEU A 61 -8.94 -4.03 9.23
N ILE A 62 -7.71 -4.07 8.72
CA ILE A 62 -6.55 -4.61 9.44
C ILE A 62 -6.06 -3.58 10.46
N THR A 63 -5.86 -2.32 10.03
CA THR A 63 -5.22 -1.29 10.87
C THR A 63 -6.05 -0.87 12.08
N SER A 64 -7.38 -0.92 11.99
CA SER A 64 -8.27 -0.41 13.06
C SER A 64 -8.03 -0.99 14.46
N LYS A 65 -7.44 -2.19 14.57
CA LYS A 65 -7.14 -2.87 15.85
C LYS A 65 -5.66 -3.15 16.07
N ASP A 66 -4.80 -2.63 15.20
CA ASP A 66 -3.37 -2.88 15.29
C ASP A 66 -2.78 -2.12 16.47
N PHE A 67 -1.89 -2.78 17.22
CA PHE A 67 -1.04 -2.12 18.20
C PHE A 67 0.24 -1.68 17.49
N VAL A 68 0.50 -0.37 17.52
CA VAL A 68 1.58 0.26 16.77
C VAL A 68 2.64 0.77 17.75
N TYR A 69 3.90 0.60 17.36
CA TYR A 69 5.05 1.23 18.01
C TYR A 69 5.64 2.26 17.06
N VAL A 70 5.80 3.49 17.53
CA VAL A 70 6.43 4.58 16.77
C VAL A 70 7.87 4.73 17.24
N LEU A 71 8.81 4.56 16.32
CA LEU A 71 10.24 4.72 16.59
C LEU A 71 10.76 6.00 15.96
N LYS A 72 11.53 6.76 16.73
CA LYS A 72 12.27 7.94 16.26
C LYS A 72 13.65 7.96 16.89
N ASN A 73 14.69 8.16 16.07
CA ASN A 73 16.09 8.16 16.52
C ASN A 73 16.49 6.90 17.31
N GLY A 74 16.01 5.74 16.87
CA GLY A 74 16.31 4.45 17.51
C GLY A 74 15.61 4.20 18.86
N THR A 75 14.70 5.08 19.29
CA THR A 75 13.94 4.95 20.54
C THR A 75 12.44 4.89 20.25
N ILE A 76 11.69 4.14 21.04
CA ILE A 76 10.21 4.16 20.99
C ILE A 76 9.73 5.45 21.64
N ILE A 77 8.99 6.27 20.88
CA ILE A 77 8.46 7.55 21.36
C ILE A 77 6.96 7.50 21.65
N GLU A 78 6.21 6.62 20.97
CA GLU A 78 4.77 6.44 21.14
C GLU A 78 4.42 4.96 20.93
N GLN A 79 3.37 4.50 21.61
CA GLN A 79 2.82 3.17 21.42
C GLN A 79 1.34 3.16 21.78
N GLY A 80 0.53 2.37 21.08
CA GLY A 80 -0.90 2.26 21.35
C GLY A 80 -1.65 1.59 20.22
N TYR A 81 -2.98 1.48 20.36
CA TYR A 81 -3.82 1.07 19.25
C TYR A 81 -3.84 2.16 18.19
N HIS A 82 -3.80 1.75 16.91
CA HIS A 82 -3.81 2.63 15.75
C HIS A 82 -4.90 3.72 15.84
N ALA A 83 -6.13 3.31 16.15
CA ALA A 83 -7.28 4.21 16.28
C ALA A 83 -7.11 5.26 17.40
N ASP A 84 -6.36 4.94 18.46
CA ASP A 84 -6.10 5.88 19.55
C ASP A 84 -4.98 6.86 19.17
N LEU A 85 -3.93 6.37 18.49
CA LEU A 85 -2.81 7.19 18.03
C LEU A 85 -3.25 8.22 16.98
N GLU A 86 -4.18 7.88 16.08
CA GLU A 86 -4.75 8.82 15.09
C GLU A 86 -5.51 9.99 15.74
N ARG A 87 -6.11 9.76 16.92
CA ARG A 87 -6.85 10.78 17.66
C ARG A 87 -5.94 11.69 18.48
N SER A 88 -4.76 11.21 18.84
CA SER A 88 -3.76 11.97 19.59
C SER A 88 -3.01 12.98 18.71
N GLU A 89 -2.57 14.11 19.29
CA GLU A 89 -1.62 15.02 18.63
C GLU A 89 -0.18 14.53 18.83
N GLY A 90 0.17 13.43 18.16
CA GLY A 90 1.48 12.77 18.25
C GLY A 90 2.23 12.66 16.91
N GLU A 91 3.45 12.12 16.96
CA GLU A 91 4.29 11.85 15.79
C GLU A 91 3.59 10.89 14.83
N PHE A 92 2.84 9.91 15.35
CA PHE A 92 2.09 8.98 14.50
C PHE A 92 1.19 9.70 13.50
N LYS A 93 0.40 10.67 13.99
CA LYS A 93 -0.52 11.46 13.16
C LYS A 93 0.23 12.33 12.15
N ALA A 94 1.37 12.90 12.53
CA ALA A 94 2.22 13.68 11.63
C ALA A 94 2.81 12.82 10.49
N MET A 95 3.18 11.57 10.78
CA MET A 95 3.68 10.62 9.78
C MET A 95 2.57 10.20 8.81
N VAL A 96 1.39 9.83 9.31
CA VAL A 96 0.24 9.44 8.47
C VAL A 96 -0.23 10.60 7.59
N GLY A 97 -0.31 11.81 8.14
CA GLY A 97 -0.67 13.01 7.37
C GLY A 97 0.30 13.30 6.21
N SER A 98 1.58 12.96 6.37
CA SER A 98 2.59 13.13 5.32
C SER A 98 2.48 12.08 4.21
N GLN A 99 1.92 10.89 4.50
CA GLN A 99 1.72 9.83 3.50
C GLN A 99 0.55 10.16 2.55
N VAL A 100 -0.47 10.88 3.02
CA VAL A 100 -1.64 11.26 2.18
C VAL A 100 -1.28 12.28 1.10
N VAL A 101 -0.29 13.15 1.35
CA VAL A 101 0.11 14.20 0.40
C VAL A 101 0.95 13.66 -0.76
N ALA A 102 1.62 12.52 -0.58
CA ALA A 102 2.47 11.93 -1.62
C ALA A 102 1.69 11.25 -2.77
N ASP A 103 0.41 10.91 -2.57
CA ASP A 103 -0.42 10.23 -3.57
C ASP A 103 -1.29 11.19 -4.42
N VAL A 104 -1.30 12.49 -4.13
CA VAL A 104 -2.16 13.48 -4.84
C VAL A 104 -1.37 14.41 -5.78
N SER A 105 -0.31 13.91 -6.43
CA SER A 105 0.42 14.67 -7.46
C SER A 105 0.35 14.03 -8.84
N THR A 106 -0.82 13.56 -9.27
CA THR A 106 -1.20 13.39 -10.68
C THR A 106 -2.73 13.43 -10.81
N VAL A 107 -3.34 14.59 -10.58
CA VAL A 107 -4.61 14.91 -11.23
C VAL A 107 -4.37 16.21 -11.97
N ASP A 108 -4.40 16.10 -13.29
CA ASP A 108 -4.09 17.15 -14.25
C ASP A 108 -4.90 18.41 -13.97
N ASN A 109 -4.19 19.50 -13.67
CA ASN A 109 -4.71 20.86 -13.84
C ASN A 109 -4.76 21.15 -15.35
N ASP A 110 -5.77 20.63 -16.03
CA ASP A 110 -6.22 21.18 -17.33
C ASP A 110 -7.23 22.30 -17.04
N GLU A 111 -6.71 23.41 -16.51
CA GLU A 111 -7.42 24.67 -16.42
C GLU A 111 -7.39 25.31 -17.83
N HIS A 112 -8.38 24.95 -18.66
CA HIS A 112 -8.60 25.62 -19.95
C HIS A 112 -9.06 27.07 -19.68
N PRO A 113 -8.36 28.10 -20.18
CA PRO A 113 -8.74 29.48 -19.92
C PRO A 113 -10.02 29.88 -20.65
N GLU A 114 -10.89 30.57 -19.92
CA GLU A 114 -12.11 31.23 -20.39
C GLU A 114 -11.86 32.06 -21.67
N SER A 115 -12.59 31.76 -22.74
CA SER A 115 -12.71 32.66 -23.90
C SER A 115 -13.75 33.73 -23.60
N ALA A 116 -13.28 34.92 -23.25
CA ALA A 116 -14.09 36.13 -23.16
C ALA A 116 -14.57 36.59 -24.56
N THR A 117 -15.88 36.76 -24.65
CA THR A 117 -16.68 37.70 -25.45
C THR A 117 -15.96 38.63 -26.43
N THR A 118 -16.41 38.60 -27.70
CA THR A 118 -16.35 39.76 -28.60
C THR A 118 -17.76 40.15 -28.99
N GLU A 119 -18.23 41.28 -28.48
CA GLU A 119 -19.34 42.05 -29.02
C GLU A 119 -18.87 42.78 -30.28
N GLU A 120 -19.66 42.76 -31.36
CA GLU A 120 -19.83 43.90 -32.29
C GLU A 120 -20.99 43.58 -33.26
N GLU A 121 -22.19 43.98 -32.84
CA GLU A 121 -23.35 44.15 -33.71
C GLU A 121 -23.15 45.42 -34.53
N LYS A 122 -23.06 45.28 -35.86
CA LYS A 122 -22.90 46.41 -36.78
C LYS A 122 -24.22 47.15 -36.94
N ASP A 123 -24.16 48.43 -36.60
CA ASP A 123 -25.19 49.41 -36.94
C ASP A 123 -25.11 49.84 -38.42
N SER A 124 -26.31 50.15 -38.95
CA SER A 124 -26.64 51.13 -40.00
C SER A 124 -26.69 50.77 -41.50
N VAL A 125 -27.94 50.83 -42.00
CA VAL A 125 -28.46 51.61 -43.15
C VAL A 125 -28.06 51.22 -44.58
N SER A 126 -29.00 50.60 -45.30
CA SER A 126 -29.68 51.14 -46.51
C SER A 126 -30.75 50.16 -47.00
#